data_AF-A0A9E3XHV4-F1
#
_entry.id   AF-A0A9E3XHV4-F1
#
_cell.length_a   1.000
_cell.length_b   1.000
_cell.length_c   1.000
_cell.angle_alpha   90.00
_cell.angle_beta   90.00
_cell.angle_gamma   90.00
#
_symmetry.space_group_name_H-M   'P 1'
#
loop_
_entity.id
_entity.type
_entity.pdbx_description
1 polymer ?
#
loop_
_entity_poly.entity_id
_entity_poly.type
_entity_poly.pdbx_seq_one_letter_code
_entity_poly.pdbx_strand_id
1 'polypeptide(L)' 'MKINTTHLTLHPQGPFHFAATAYSHGWVVLLPNRWDAQKQILQRTERLPDGKVVRLTVRGAGTVSQPEIRIVVEHPG' A
#
# COMPACT_ATOMS: atom_id res chain seq x y z
N MET A 1 11.75 6.81 20.66
CA MET A 1 10.89 5.73 20.16
C MET A 1 11.46 5.23 18.85
N LYS A 2 11.81 3.95 18.72
CA LYS A 2 12.40 3.39 17.50
C LYS A 2 11.28 2.99 16.55
N ILE A 3 11.41 3.32 15.27
CA ILE A 3 10.51 2.83 14.21
C ILE A 3 11.17 1.63 13.56
N ASN A 4 10.42 0.54 13.50
CA ASN A 4 10.79 -0.67 12.76
C ASN A 4 10.03 -0.70 11.44
N THR A 5 10.61 -1.38 10.45
CA THR A 5 10.06 -1.48 9.10
C THR A 5 9.96 -2.94 8.68
N THR A 6 8.77 -3.34 8.25
CA THR A 6 8.51 -4.64 7.62
C THR A 6 8.19 -4.44 6.15
N HIS A 7 8.76 -5.28 5.29
CA HIS A 7 8.52 -5.25 3.84
C HIS A 7 7.74 -6.50 3.42
N LEU A 8 6.65 -6.30 2.69
CA LEU A 8 5.84 -7.38 2.13
C LEU A 8 5.71 -7.19 0.61
N THR A 9 5.64 -8.31 -0.10
CA THR A 9 5.32 -8.34 -1.53
C THR A 9 4.14 -9.28 -1.75
N LEU A 10 3.13 -8.80 -2.48
CA LEU A 10 2.02 -9.62 -2.96
C LEU A 10 2.14 -9.80 -4.47
N HIS A 11 1.68 -10.93 -4.99
CA HIS A 11 1.70 -11.27 -6.41
C HIS A 11 0.27 -11.53 -6.91
N PRO A 12 -0.48 -10.49 -7.32
CA PRO A 12 -1.78 -10.68 -7.94
C PRO A 12 -1.69 -11.53 -9.21
N GLN A 13 -2.80 -12.16 -9.62
CA GLN A 13 -2.88 -12.75 -10.94
C GLN A 13 -3.02 -11.66 -12.01
N GLY A 14 -2.27 -11.79 -13.10
CA GLY A 14 -2.40 -10.89 -14.25
C GLY A 14 -3.68 -11.15 -15.04
N PRO A 15 -4.21 -10.13 -15.75
CA PRO A 15 -3.70 -8.76 -15.85
C PRO A 15 -4.06 -7.89 -14.63
N PHE A 16 -3.10 -7.14 -14.08
CA PHE A 16 -3.34 -6.22 -12.96
C PHE A 16 -2.50 -4.94 -13.05
N HIS A 17 -3.10 -3.80 -12.71
CA HIS A 17 -2.41 -2.50 -12.63
C HIS A 17 -2.85 -1.75 -11.37
N PHE A 18 -1.98 -1.70 -10.35
CA PHE A 18 -2.31 -1.15 -9.03
C PHE A 18 -2.92 0.26 -9.08
N ALA A 19 -2.30 1.21 -9.80
CA ALA A 19 -2.80 2.58 -9.83
C ALA A 19 -4.21 2.67 -10.44
N ALA A 20 -4.45 2.01 -11.58
CA ALA A 20 -5.77 1.92 -12.20
C ALA A 20 -6.80 1.33 -11.23
N THR A 21 -6.45 0.26 -10.50
CA THR A 21 -7.30 -0.32 -9.44
C THR A 21 -7.58 0.69 -8.32
N ALA A 22 -6.56 1.41 -7.83
CA ALA A 22 -6.74 2.41 -6.79
C ALA A 22 -7.70 3.54 -7.22
N TYR A 23 -7.63 3.97 -8.49
CA TYR A 23 -8.56 4.95 -9.06
C TYR A 23 -9.96 4.37 -9.26
N SER A 24 -10.11 3.18 -9.86
CA SER A 24 -11.41 2.59 -10.17
C SER A 24 -12.21 2.26 -8.92
N HIS A 25 -11.54 1.86 -7.84
CA HIS A 25 -12.17 1.60 -6.54
C HIS A 25 -12.27 2.85 -5.64
N GLY A 26 -11.90 4.03 -6.15
CA GLY A 26 -12.01 5.29 -5.43
C GLY A 26 -11.05 5.43 -4.24
N TRP A 27 -10.11 4.51 -4.04
CA TRP A 27 -9.19 4.53 -2.90
C TRP A 27 -8.39 5.83 -2.82
N VAL A 28 -8.16 6.48 -3.96
CA VAL A 28 -7.40 7.73 -4.05
C VAL A 28 -8.07 8.93 -3.38
N VAL A 29 -9.38 8.90 -3.16
CA VAL A 29 -10.15 9.98 -2.51
C VAL A 29 -10.78 9.58 -1.17
N LEU A 30 -10.69 8.31 -0.79
CA LEU A 30 -11.35 7.79 0.41
C LEU A 30 -10.43 7.85 1.63
N LEU A 31 -10.81 8.62 2.65
CA LEU A 31 -10.18 8.52 3.96
C LEU A 31 -10.36 7.10 4.54
N PRO A 32 -9.37 6.58 5.29
CA PRO A 32 -8.14 7.24 5.75
C PRO A 32 -6.96 7.12 4.77
N ASN A 33 -7.19 6.82 3.49
CA ASN A 33 -6.12 6.77 2.51
C ASN A 33 -5.62 8.17 2.16
N ARG A 34 -4.33 8.26 1.82
CA ARG A 34 -3.72 9.37 1.11
C ARG A 34 -3.07 8.85 -0.16
N TRP A 35 -3.30 9.54 -1.26
CA TRP A 35 -2.77 9.19 -2.57
C TRP A 35 -1.72 10.20 -3.01
N ASP A 36 -0.51 9.73 -3.30
CA ASP A 36 0.51 10.50 -4.02
C ASP A 36 0.40 10.15 -5.51
N ALA A 37 -0.25 11.04 -6.27
CA ALA A 37 -0.50 10.82 -7.69
C ALA A 37 0.78 10.80 -8.54
N GLN A 38 1.81 11.57 -8.15
CA GLN A 38 3.07 11.61 -8.88
C GLN A 38 3.83 10.29 -8.74
N LYS A 39 3.82 9.71 -7.53
CA LYS A 39 4.52 8.45 -7.26
C LYS A 39 3.66 7.20 -7.44
N GLN A 40 2.35 7.38 -7.63
CA GLN A 40 1.35 6.31 -7.64
C GLN A 40 1.40 5.44 -6.37
N ILE A 41 1.46 6.10 -5.22
CA ILE A 41 1.57 5.47 -3.90
C ILE A 41 0.30 5.72 -3.10
N LEU A 42 -0.24 4.65 -2.50
CA LEU A 42 -1.30 4.72 -1.49
C LEU A 42 -0.67 4.63 -0.10
N GLN A 43 -0.99 5.58 0.77
CA GLN A 43 -0.60 5.55 2.17
C GLN A 43 -1.84 5.46 3.05
N ARG A 44 -1.78 4.65 4.11
CA ARG A 44 -2.89 4.50 5.06
C ARG A 44 -2.35 4.25 6.47
N THR A 45 -2.91 4.92 7.46
CA THR A 45 -2.66 4.58 8.87
C THR A 45 -3.70 3.54 9.30
N GLU A 46 -3.23 2.47 9.93
CA GLU A 46 -4.06 1.35 10.36
C GLU A 46 -3.75 0.99 11.81
N ARG A 47 -4.79 0.74 12.60
CA ARG A 47 -4.65 0.18 13.96
C ARG A 47 -4.87 -1.33 13.85
N LEU A 48 -3.84 -2.10 14.20
CA LEU A 48 -3.88 -3.56 14.20
C LEU A 48 -4.67 -4.10 15.41
N PRO A 49 -5.11 -5.38 15.40
CA PRO A 49 -5.88 -5.97 16.49
C PRO A 49 -5.19 -5.96 17.86
N ASP A 50 -3.85 -5.96 17.89
CA ASP A 50 -3.05 -5.85 19.11
C ASP A 50 -2.93 -4.40 19.63
N GLY A 51 -3.61 -3.45 18.99
CA GLY A 51 -3.62 -2.04 19.34
C GLY A 51 -2.47 -1.24 18.74
N LYS A 52 -1.48 -1.86 18.08
CA LYS A 52 -0.40 -1.13 17.43
C LYS A 52 -0.93 -0.30 16.27
N VAL A 53 -0.45 0.93 16.14
CA VAL A 53 -0.75 1.80 15.01
C VAL A 53 0.42 1.75 14.04
N VAL A 54 0.15 1.41 12.79
CA VAL A 54 1.14 1.27 11.73
C VAL A 54 0.84 2.22 10.58
N ARG A 55 1.87 2.60 9.83
CA ARG A 55 1.73 3.30 8.55
C ARG A 55 2.05 2.34 7.42
N LEU A 56 1.08 2.16 6.54
CA LEU A 56 1.21 1.39 5.31
C LEU A 56 1.57 2.32 4.17
N THR A 57 2.56 1.92 3.37
CA THR A 57 2.87 2.54 2.07
C THR A 57 2.81 1.46 1.01
N VAL A 58 1.87 1.56 0.08
CA VAL A 58 1.53 0.55 -0.92
C VAL A 58 1.77 1.11 -2.32
N ARG A 59 2.45 0.33 -3.17
CA ARG A 59 2.64 0.67 -4.58
C ARG A 59 2.60 -0.57 -5.47
N GLY A 60 2.20 -0.38 -6.72
CA GLY A 60 2.41 -1.37 -7.77
C GLY A 60 3.88 -1.45 -8.19
N ALA A 61 4.30 -2.63 -8.62
CA ALA A 61 5.57 -2.90 -9.28
C ALA A 61 5.37 -4.06 -10.28
N GLY A 62 6.44 -4.45 -10.97
CA GLY A 62 6.37 -5.51 -11.99
C GLY A 62 5.67 -5.07 -13.27
N THR A 63 5.15 -6.04 -14.01
CA THR A 63 4.44 -5.82 -15.29
C THR A 63 2.97 -6.18 -15.15
N VAL A 64 2.14 -5.86 -16.15
CA VAL A 64 0.70 -6.18 -16.13
C VAL A 64 0.44 -7.69 -16.04
N SER A 65 1.27 -8.50 -16.73
CA SER A 65 1.14 -9.97 -16.75
C SER A 65 1.80 -10.66 -15.56
N GLN A 66 2.79 -10.01 -14.92
CA GLN A 66 3.47 -10.49 -13.71
C GLN A 66 3.52 -9.34 -12.68
N PRO A 67 2.37 -8.99 -12.09
CA PRO A 67 2.25 -7.83 -11.23
C PRO A 67 2.81 -8.11 -9.84
N GLU A 68 3.33 -7.06 -9.21
CA GLU A 68 3.70 -7.04 -7.81
C GLU A 68 2.98 -5.90 -7.09
N ILE A 69 2.62 -6.10 -5.83
CA ILE A 69 2.27 -5.03 -4.91
C ILE A 69 3.29 -5.04 -3.79
N ARG A 70 4.01 -3.92 -3.64
CA ARG A 70 5.00 -3.75 -2.57
C ARG A 70 4.38 -2.93 -1.45
N ILE A 71 4.46 -3.47 -0.25
CA ILE A 71 3.92 -2.87 0.97
C ILE A 71 5.07 -2.65 1.96
N VAL A 72 5.21 -1.42 2.41
CA VAL A 72 6.11 -1.07 3.52
C VAL A 72 5.24 -0.77 4.73
N VAL A 73 5.50 -1.45 5.84
CA VAL A 73 4.82 -1.29 7.12
C VAL A 73 5.79 -0.68 8.11
N GLU A 74 5.55 0.57 8.49
CA GLU A 74 6.31 1.23 9.57
C GLU A 74 5.51 1.11 10.87
N HIS A 75 6.16 0.62 11.91
CA HIS A 75 5.52 0.36 13.20
C HIS A 75 6.44 0.70 14.37
N PRO A 76 5.86 1.01 15.56
CA PRO A 76 6.61 1.09 16.80
C PRO A 76 7.44 -0.18 17.03
N GLY A 77 8.69 0.01 17.43
CA GLY A 77 9.55 -1.06 17.92
C GLY A 77 9.30 -1.43 19.36
#